data_AF-B3TK25-F1
#
_entry.id   AF-B3TK25-F1
#
_cell.length_a   1.000
_cell.length_b   1.000
_cell.length_c   1.000
_cell.angle_alpha   90.00
_cell.angle_beta   90.00
_cell.angle_gamma   90.00
#
_symmetry.space_group_name_H-M   'P 1'
#
loop_
_entity.id
_entity.type
_entity.pdbx_description
1 polymer ?
#
loop_
_entity_poly.entity_id
_entity_poly.type
_entity_poly.pdbx_seq_one_letter_code
_entity_poly.pdbx_strand_id
1 'polypeptide(L)'
;MANTQPRQNFHVESEAGINRQINMELYASYTYQSIAFYFDRDDVALPGFSKYFKKASEEEREHAEKLMKYQNTRGGRIVLQDIKKPDRDEWGSALESMQVALSLEKNVNQALLDLHAVASKHNDAQMCDFLESEYLEEQVKAIKEISDHITNLKRVGTGLGEYMYDKESME
;
A
#
# COMPACT_ATOMS: atom_id res chain seq x y z
N MET A 1 28.93 -9.37 1.02
CA MET A 1 28.16 -8.22 1.53
C MET A 1 29.07 -7.38 2.41
N ALA A 2 28.92 -6.06 2.42
CA ALA A 2 29.69 -5.21 3.30
C ALA A 2 29.24 -5.47 4.75
N ASN A 3 30.15 -5.91 5.62
CA ASN A 3 29.89 -5.94 7.07
C ASN A 3 29.86 -4.50 7.57
N THR A 4 28.67 -3.90 7.53
CA THR A 4 28.46 -2.56 8.06
C THR A 4 28.44 -2.61 9.57
N GLN A 5 28.96 -1.58 10.23
CA GLN A 5 29.05 -1.51 11.70
C GLN A 5 27.75 -1.82 12.46
N PRO A 6 26.55 -1.34 12.06
CA PRO A 6 25.32 -1.63 12.80
C PRO A 6 24.69 -2.99 12.49
N ARG A 7 25.24 -3.76 11.54
CA ARG A 7 24.59 -4.99 11.08
C ARG A 7 24.72 -6.10 12.13
N GLN A 8 23.60 -6.48 12.71
CA GLN A 8 23.49 -7.59 13.65
C GLN A 8 22.18 -8.35 13.41
N ASN A 9 22.29 -9.68 13.33
CA ASN A 9 21.16 -10.60 13.09
C ASN A 9 20.26 -10.20 11.91
N PHE A 10 20.84 -9.62 10.85
CA PHE A 10 20.09 -9.16 9.67
C PHE A 10 20.52 -9.98 8.45
N HIS A 11 19.74 -11.00 8.11
CA HIS A 11 20.08 -11.95 7.07
C HIS A 11 19.97 -11.34 5.66
N VAL A 12 20.70 -11.92 4.71
CA VAL A 12 20.77 -11.44 3.32
C VAL A 12 19.41 -11.54 2.60
N GLU A 13 18.62 -12.57 2.94
CA GLU A 13 17.26 -12.74 2.43
C GLU A 13 16.31 -11.68 3.00
N SER A 14 16.47 -11.29 4.26
CA SER A 14 15.68 -10.23 4.91
C SER A 14 15.93 -8.88 4.25
N GLU A 15 17.21 -8.53 4.02
CA GLU A 15 17.61 -7.31 3.32
C GLU A 15 17.02 -7.24 1.90
N ALA A 16 17.10 -8.34 1.14
CA ALA A 16 16.50 -8.43 -0.19
C ALA A 16 14.96 -8.35 -0.13
N GLY A 17 14.35 -8.95 0.89
CA GLY A 17 12.92 -8.88 1.16
C GLY A 17 12.43 -7.45 1.38
N ILE A 18 13.12 -6.68 2.22
CA ILE A 18 12.83 -5.26 2.44
C ILE A 18 12.95 -4.46 1.14
N ASN A 19 13.98 -4.68 0.32
CA ASN A 19 14.12 -3.99 -0.97
C ASN A 19 12.95 -4.28 -1.94
N ARG A 20 12.44 -5.52 -1.94
CA ARG A 20 11.24 -5.87 -2.73
C ARG A 20 9.98 -5.21 -2.19
N GLN A 21 9.81 -5.21 -0.87
CA GLN A 21 8.66 -4.57 -0.24
C GLN A 21 8.64 -3.06 -0.47
N ILE A 22 9.80 -2.39 -0.40
CA ILE A 22 9.93 -0.96 -0.77
C ILE A 22 9.37 -0.70 -2.17
N ASN A 23 9.68 -1.54 -3.15
CA ASN A 23 9.17 -1.36 -4.51
C ASN A 23 7.66 -1.66 -4.60
N MET A 24 7.15 -2.59 -3.80
CA MET A 24 5.71 -2.89 -3.70
C MET A 24 4.93 -1.69 -3.15
N GLU A 25 5.39 -1.06 -2.07
CA GLU A 25 4.73 0.14 -1.50
C GLU A 25 4.79 1.32 -2.48
N LEU A 26 5.92 1.51 -3.17
CA LEU A 26 6.02 2.54 -4.21
C LEU A 26 5.08 2.27 -5.39
N TYR A 27 4.89 1.01 -5.78
CA TYR A 27 3.92 0.63 -6.80
C TYR A 27 2.48 0.86 -6.32
N ALA A 28 2.18 0.55 -5.06
CA ALA A 28 0.87 0.82 -4.47
C ALA A 28 0.56 2.32 -4.46
N SER A 29 1.51 3.13 -3.98
CA SER A 29 1.46 4.60 -4.03
C SER A 29 1.21 5.12 -5.44
N TYR A 30 1.94 4.61 -6.44
CA TYR A 30 1.78 5.05 -7.83
C TYR A 30 0.43 4.64 -8.44
N THR A 31 -0.10 3.48 -8.06
CA THR A 31 -1.43 3.01 -8.46
C THR A 31 -2.51 3.90 -7.86
N TYR A 32 -2.45 4.19 -6.56
CA TYR A 32 -3.39 5.11 -5.91
C TYR A 32 -3.32 6.51 -6.49
N GLN A 33 -2.14 6.99 -6.87
CA GLN A 33 -2.00 8.27 -7.56
C GLN A 33 -2.74 8.28 -8.89
N SER A 34 -2.60 7.22 -9.70
CA SER A 34 -3.32 7.09 -10.98
C SER A 34 -4.85 7.10 -10.78
N ILE A 35 -5.34 6.37 -9.77
CA ILE A 35 -6.78 6.34 -9.44
C ILE A 35 -7.25 7.74 -9.00
N ALA A 36 -6.50 8.42 -8.14
CA ALA A 36 -6.85 9.75 -7.65
C ALA A 36 -7.06 10.75 -8.79
N PHE A 37 -6.10 10.82 -9.72
CA PHE A 37 -6.18 11.74 -10.85
C PHE A 37 -7.20 11.34 -11.91
N TYR A 38 -7.64 10.08 -11.94
CA TYR A 38 -8.78 9.68 -12.74
C TYR A 38 -10.09 10.25 -12.20
N PHE A 39 -10.32 10.19 -10.89
CA PHE A 39 -11.51 10.79 -10.27
C PHE A 39 -11.54 12.32 -10.32
N ASP A 40 -10.40 12.96 -10.53
CA ASP A 40 -10.25 14.42 -10.69
C ASP A 40 -10.59 14.93 -12.11
N ARG A 41 -10.79 14.03 -13.09
CA ARG A 41 -11.16 14.43 -14.46
C ARG A 41 -12.53 15.08 -14.52
N ASP A 42 -12.74 15.97 -15.49
CA ASP A 42 -14.02 16.66 -15.70
C ASP A 42 -15.17 15.73 -16.09
N ASP A 43 -14.85 14.59 -16.72
CA ASP A 43 -15.82 13.58 -17.14
C ASP A 43 -16.11 12.51 -16.08
N VAL A 44 -15.46 12.56 -14.91
CA VAL A 44 -15.72 11.70 -13.75
C VAL A 44 -16.18 12.53 -12.54
N ALA A 45 -15.41 13.57 -12.18
CA ALA A 45 -15.76 14.63 -11.23
C ALA A 45 -16.23 14.16 -9.83
N LEU A 46 -15.49 13.22 -9.21
CA LEU A 46 -15.73 12.73 -7.85
C LEU A 46 -14.59 13.17 -6.91
N PRO A 47 -14.62 14.43 -6.41
CA PRO A 47 -13.49 15.02 -5.68
C PRO A 47 -13.19 14.36 -4.32
N GLY A 48 -14.19 13.77 -3.65
CA GLY A 48 -13.98 13.01 -2.41
C GLY A 48 -13.13 11.77 -2.67
N PHE A 49 -13.47 10.98 -3.69
CA PHE A 49 -12.66 9.82 -4.12
C PHE A 49 -11.26 10.22 -4.58
N SER A 50 -11.13 11.31 -5.35
CA SER A 50 -9.82 11.86 -5.72
C SER A 50 -8.96 12.15 -4.48
N LYS A 51 -9.53 12.84 -3.48
CA LYS A 51 -8.86 13.15 -2.22
C LYS A 51 -8.50 11.89 -1.43
N TYR A 52 -9.41 10.94 -1.31
CA TYR A 52 -9.20 9.67 -0.61
C TYR A 52 -8.00 8.91 -1.19
N PHE A 53 -8.01 8.66 -2.50
CA PHE A 53 -6.92 7.91 -3.13
C PHE A 53 -5.62 8.70 -3.18
N LYS A 54 -5.66 10.03 -3.22
CA LYS A 54 -4.46 10.85 -3.09
C LYS A 54 -3.85 10.69 -1.70
N LYS A 55 -4.66 10.68 -0.64
CA LYS A 55 -4.19 10.43 0.73
C LYS A 55 -3.60 9.02 0.86
N ALA A 56 -4.28 8.00 0.35
CA ALA A 56 -3.75 6.63 0.34
C ALA A 56 -2.40 6.54 -0.41
N SER A 57 -2.27 7.24 -1.55
CA SER A 57 -1.01 7.33 -2.28
C SER A 57 0.13 7.94 -1.43
N GLU A 58 -0.17 8.97 -0.64
CA GLU A 58 0.79 9.61 0.25
C GLU A 58 1.18 8.69 1.41
N GLU A 59 0.22 7.99 2.02
CA GLU A 59 0.44 6.99 3.09
C GLU A 59 1.32 5.83 2.61
N GLU A 60 1.06 5.26 1.43
CA GLU A 60 1.91 4.19 0.88
C GLU A 60 3.35 4.65 0.58
N ARG A 61 3.52 5.92 0.23
CA ARG A 61 4.86 6.48 0.08
C ARG A 61 5.57 6.60 1.43
N GLU A 62 4.85 6.96 2.50
CA GLU A 62 5.39 6.96 3.85
C GLU A 62 5.77 5.54 4.32
N HIS A 63 4.97 4.51 3.98
CA HIS A 63 5.31 3.11 4.21
C HIS A 63 6.63 2.73 3.52
N ALA A 64 6.79 3.07 2.24
CA ALA A 64 8.03 2.84 1.51
C ALA A 64 9.24 3.51 2.19
N GLU A 65 9.10 4.76 2.61
CA GLU A 65 10.16 5.50 3.30
C GLU A 65 10.48 4.91 4.68
N LYS A 66 9.48 4.41 5.41
CA LYS A 66 9.64 3.74 6.70
C LYS A 66 10.49 2.47 6.53
N LEU A 67 10.23 1.67 5.49
CA LEU A 67 11.07 0.52 5.12
C LEU A 67 12.50 0.92 4.72
N MET A 68 12.67 2.00 3.94
CA MET A 68 14.00 2.51 3.57
C MET A 68 14.81 2.95 4.79
N LYS A 69 14.18 3.65 5.74
CA LYS A 69 14.80 4.03 7.01
C LYS A 69 15.20 2.79 7.80
N TYR A 70 14.31 1.82 7.91
CA TYR A 70 14.57 0.55 8.61
C TYR A 70 15.73 -0.24 7.98
N GLN A 71 15.78 -0.34 6.65
CA GLN A 71 16.87 -0.97 5.90
C GLN A 71 18.24 -0.37 6.31
N ASN A 72 18.33 0.96 6.37
CA ASN A 72 19.56 1.65 6.76
C ASN A 72 19.88 1.44 8.25
N THR A 73 18.87 1.48 9.13
CA THR A 73 19.03 1.24 10.59
C THR A 73 19.64 -0.14 10.86
N ARG A 74 19.22 -1.18 10.13
CA ARG A 74 19.74 -2.55 10.27
C ARG A 74 21.09 -2.78 9.55
N GLY A 75 21.65 -1.77 8.91
CA GLY A 75 22.90 -1.88 8.17
C GLY A 75 22.76 -2.51 6.78
N GLY A 76 21.55 -2.55 6.23
CA GLY A 76 21.28 -2.97 4.86
C GLY A 76 21.67 -1.91 3.82
N ARG A 77 21.46 -2.24 2.56
CA ARG A 77 21.62 -1.35 1.41
C ARG A 77 20.34 -1.32 0.59
N ILE A 78 19.84 -0.12 0.36
CA ILE A 78 18.69 0.12 -0.51
C ILE A 78 19.15 -0.07 -1.96
N VAL A 79 18.44 -0.92 -2.69
CA VAL A 79 18.64 -1.14 -4.13
C VAL A 79 17.30 -0.96 -4.83
N LEU A 80 17.02 0.27 -5.27
CA LEU A 80 15.77 0.60 -5.95
C LEU A 80 15.66 -0.09 -7.31
N GLN A 81 14.43 -0.38 -7.71
CA GLN A 81 14.07 -0.95 -9.02
C GLN A 81 13.04 -0.06 -9.70
N ASP A 82 12.79 -0.31 -10.99
CA ASP A 82 11.70 0.34 -11.71
C ASP A 82 10.38 0.21 -10.95
N ILE A 83 9.66 1.31 -10.81
CA ILE A 83 8.26 1.28 -10.40
C ILE A 83 7.45 1.06 -11.68
N LYS A 84 6.82 -0.11 -11.81
CA LYS A 84 6.00 -0.39 -13.00
C LYS A 84 4.78 0.54 -13.00
N LYS A 85 4.36 0.94 -14.20
CA LYS A 85 3.09 1.64 -14.34
C LYS A 85 1.94 0.74 -13.88
N PRO A 86 0.82 1.33 -13.41
CA PRO A 86 -0.39 0.56 -13.12
C PRO A 86 -0.88 -0.23 -14.34
N ASP A 87 -1.66 -1.28 -14.10
CA ASP A 87 -2.15 -2.20 -15.14
C ASP A 87 -3.13 -1.54 -16.14
N ARG A 88 -3.77 -0.43 -15.73
CA ARG A 88 -4.74 0.32 -16.51
C ARG A 88 -4.65 1.82 -16.23
N ASP A 89 -5.20 2.60 -17.17
CA ASP A 89 -5.29 4.06 -17.11
C ASP A 89 -6.75 4.53 -16.91
N GLU A 90 -7.72 3.66 -17.16
CA GLU A 90 -9.16 3.86 -16.94
C GLU A 90 -9.63 2.99 -15.77
N TRP A 91 -10.24 3.61 -14.76
CA TRP A 91 -10.56 2.94 -13.49
C TRP A 91 -12.05 2.65 -13.28
N GLY A 92 -12.91 3.14 -14.18
CA GLY A 92 -14.34 2.88 -14.18
C GLY A 92 -15.07 3.59 -13.05
N SER A 93 -15.92 2.87 -12.34
CA SER A 93 -16.68 3.39 -11.19
C SER A 93 -15.86 3.43 -9.90
N ALA A 94 -16.34 4.17 -8.90
CA ALA A 94 -15.82 4.13 -7.54
C ALA A 94 -15.84 2.71 -6.96
N LEU A 95 -16.89 1.93 -7.27
CA LEU A 95 -16.99 0.54 -6.84
C LEU A 95 -15.87 -0.33 -7.44
N GLU A 96 -15.59 -0.19 -8.73
CA GLU A 96 -14.51 -0.92 -9.40
C GLU A 96 -13.13 -0.50 -8.87
N SER A 97 -12.93 0.80 -8.69
CA SER A 97 -11.68 1.35 -8.13
C SER A 97 -11.42 0.86 -6.70
N MET A 98 -12.44 0.85 -5.84
CA MET A 98 -12.33 0.29 -4.48
C MET A 98 -12.07 -1.23 -4.49
N GLN A 99 -12.60 -1.98 -5.46
CA GLN A 99 -12.28 -3.41 -5.60
C GLN A 99 -10.84 -3.64 -6.03
N VAL A 100 -10.30 -2.80 -6.91
CA VAL A 100 -8.87 -2.81 -7.26
C VAL A 100 -8.03 -2.51 -6.02
N ALA A 101 -8.36 -1.44 -5.28
CA ALA A 101 -7.69 -1.07 -4.04
C ALA A 101 -7.68 -2.24 -3.04
N LEU A 102 -8.82 -2.90 -2.82
CA LEU A 102 -8.89 -4.07 -1.95
C LEU A 102 -7.98 -5.21 -2.40
N SER A 103 -7.90 -5.46 -3.71
CA SER A 103 -6.99 -6.48 -4.24
C SER A 103 -5.52 -6.09 -4.05
N LEU A 104 -5.20 -4.82 -4.24
CA LEU A 104 -3.87 -4.28 -4.05
C LEU A 104 -3.42 -4.42 -2.59
N GLU A 105 -4.25 -4.00 -1.63
CA GLU A 105 -3.96 -4.13 -0.20
C GLU A 105 -3.76 -5.56 0.25
N LYS A 106 -4.56 -6.49 -0.29
CA LYS A 106 -4.39 -7.92 0.01
C LYS A 106 -3.08 -8.48 -0.54
N ASN A 107 -2.64 -8.00 -1.71
CA ASN A 107 -1.36 -8.40 -2.29
C ASN A 107 -0.18 -7.82 -1.49
N VAL A 108 -0.26 -6.55 -1.08
CA VAL A 108 0.73 -5.90 -0.20
C VAL A 108 0.82 -6.66 1.13
N ASN A 109 -0.32 -6.95 1.76
CA ASN A 109 -0.39 -7.70 3.01
C ASN A 109 0.17 -9.12 2.87
N GLN A 110 -0.11 -9.83 1.78
CA GLN A 110 0.50 -11.15 1.54
C GLN A 110 2.02 -11.05 1.42
N ALA A 111 2.54 -10.03 0.72
CA ALA A 111 3.98 -9.82 0.62
C ALA A 111 4.63 -9.50 1.99
N LEU A 112 3.94 -8.77 2.86
CA LEU A 112 4.36 -8.52 4.25
C LEU A 112 4.37 -9.80 5.09
N LEU A 113 3.36 -10.66 4.95
CA LEU A 113 3.32 -11.97 5.63
C LEU A 113 4.45 -12.88 5.16
N ASP A 114 4.73 -12.90 3.85
CA ASP A 114 5.84 -13.66 3.29
C ASP A 114 7.19 -13.11 3.79
N LEU A 115 7.33 -11.78 3.89
CA LEU A 115 8.50 -11.12 4.44
C LEU A 115 8.69 -11.42 5.94
N HIS A 116 7.60 -11.45 6.70
CA HIS A 116 7.60 -11.85 8.11
C HIS A 116 8.03 -13.31 8.28
N ALA A 117 7.57 -14.21 7.41
CA ALA A 117 8.01 -15.60 7.40
C ALA A 117 9.53 -15.73 7.14
N VAL A 118 10.10 -14.88 6.27
CA VAL A 118 11.55 -14.78 6.06
C VAL A 118 12.26 -14.32 7.34
N ALA A 119 11.76 -13.29 8.02
CA ALA A 119 12.33 -12.82 9.28
C ALA A 119 12.30 -13.93 10.36
N SER A 120 11.17 -14.62 10.48
CA SER A 120 10.95 -15.74 11.41
C SER A 120 11.89 -16.91 11.11
N LYS A 121 12.05 -17.30 9.84
CA LYS A 121 12.99 -18.34 9.40
C LYS A 121 14.42 -18.08 9.85
N HIS A 122 14.84 -16.81 9.87
CA HIS A 122 16.19 -16.39 10.27
C HIS A 122 16.28 -15.99 11.75
N ASN A 123 15.23 -16.22 12.55
CA ASN A 123 15.14 -15.84 13.95
C ASN A 123 15.41 -14.32 14.18
N ASP A 124 14.97 -13.47 13.27
CA ASP A 124 15.07 -12.01 13.41
C ASP A 124 13.83 -11.46 14.13
N ALA A 125 13.79 -11.64 15.45
CA ALA A 125 12.67 -11.19 16.28
C ALA A 125 12.38 -9.69 16.17
N GLN A 126 13.42 -8.86 15.95
CA GLN A 126 13.25 -7.42 15.83
C GLN A 126 12.58 -7.05 14.50
N MET A 127 12.89 -7.76 13.42
CA MET A 127 12.20 -7.56 12.15
C MET A 127 10.76 -8.08 12.19
N CYS A 128 10.49 -9.19 12.87
CA CYS A 128 9.11 -9.65 13.09
C CYS A 128 8.28 -8.58 13.81
N ASP A 129 8.79 -8.07 14.94
CA ASP A 129 8.16 -7.00 15.73
C ASP A 129 7.91 -5.72 14.92
N PHE A 130 8.90 -5.30 14.13
CA PHE A 130 8.75 -4.14 13.24
C PHE A 130 7.64 -4.33 12.21
N LEU A 131 7.58 -5.49 11.54
CA LEU A 131 6.54 -5.78 10.54
C LEU A 131 5.15 -5.88 11.18
N GLU A 132 5.06 -6.51 12.35
CA GLU A 132 3.81 -6.65 13.11
C GLU A 132 3.26 -5.28 13.54
N SER A 133 4.11 -4.47 14.19
CA SER A 133 3.70 -3.21 14.81
C SER A 133 3.43 -2.09 13.81
N GLU A 134 4.22 -2.02 12.73
CA GLU A 134 4.23 -0.87 11.82
C GLU A 134 3.47 -1.09 10.51
N TYR A 135 3.05 -2.33 10.20
CA TYR A 135 2.41 -2.65 8.92
C TYR A 135 1.24 -3.63 9.06
N LEU A 136 1.42 -4.81 9.67
CA LEU A 136 0.38 -5.87 9.63
C LEU A 136 -0.93 -5.44 10.32
N GLU A 137 -0.85 -4.67 11.41
CA GLU A 137 -2.05 -4.10 12.04
C GLU A 137 -2.75 -3.08 11.14
N GLU A 138 -1.98 -2.22 10.45
CA GLU A 138 -2.50 -1.20 9.53
C GLU A 138 -3.17 -1.84 8.31
N GLN A 139 -2.53 -2.85 7.70
CA GLN A 139 -3.11 -3.59 6.57
C GLN A 139 -4.48 -4.20 6.90
N VAL A 140 -4.64 -4.80 8.09
CA VAL A 140 -5.93 -5.40 8.48
C VAL A 140 -7.02 -4.33 8.60
N LYS A 141 -6.68 -3.15 9.12
CA LYS A 141 -7.61 -2.01 9.22
C LYS A 141 -7.97 -1.46 7.84
N ALA A 142 -6.98 -1.24 6.97
CA ALA A 142 -7.19 -0.74 5.61
C ALA A 142 -8.06 -1.71 4.78
N ILE A 143 -7.77 -3.01 4.81
CA ILE A 143 -8.57 -4.04 4.13
C ILE A 143 -10.02 -4.03 4.62
N LYS A 144 -10.24 -3.84 5.93
CA LYS A 144 -11.57 -3.75 6.52
C LYS A 144 -12.32 -2.49 6.07
N GLU A 145 -11.66 -1.34 6.11
CA GLU A 145 -12.20 -0.05 5.68
C GLU A 145 -12.65 -0.09 4.21
N ILE A 146 -11.76 -0.51 3.31
CA ILE A 146 -12.07 -0.62 1.87
C ILE A 146 -13.22 -1.62 1.63
N SER A 147 -13.27 -2.71 2.39
CA SER A 147 -14.38 -3.67 2.30
C SER A 147 -15.73 -3.05 2.71
N ASP A 148 -15.74 -2.15 3.68
CA ASP A 148 -16.94 -1.40 4.08
C ASP A 148 -17.35 -0.40 3.00
N HIS A 149 -16.39 0.30 2.39
CA HIS A 149 -16.65 1.18 1.24
C HIS A 149 -17.30 0.42 0.08
N ILE A 150 -16.73 -0.73 -0.31
CA ILE A 150 -17.30 -1.59 -1.35
C ILE A 150 -18.73 -2.00 -1.01
N THR A 151 -18.99 -2.37 0.25
CA THR A 151 -20.32 -2.81 0.68
C THR A 151 -21.33 -1.68 0.58
N ASN A 152 -20.97 -0.47 0.97
CA ASN A 152 -21.87 0.69 0.88
C ASN A 152 -22.06 1.16 -0.56
N LEU A 153 -21.00 1.18 -1.38
CA LEU A 153 -21.09 1.49 -2.81
C LEU A 153 -22.05 0.56 -3.56
N LYS A 154 -22.04 -0.74 -3.23
CA LYS A 154 -23.02 -1.71 -3.76
C LYS A 154 -24.46 -1.39 -3.33
N ARG A 155 -24.67 -0.80 -2.15
CA ARG A 155 -26.00 -0.46 -1.61
C ARG A 155 -26.56 0.82 -2.21
N VAL A 156 -25.73 1.86 -2.33
CA VAL A 156 -26.15 3.16 -2.88
C VAL A 156 -26.33 3.11 -4.40
N GLY A 157 -25.59 2.24 -5.09
CA GLY A 157 -25.65 2.10 -6.54
C GLY A 157 -24.97 3.25 -7.29
N THR A 158 -25.06 3.21 -8.61
CA THR A 158 -24.39 4.16 -9.52
C THR A 158 -25.14 5.49 -9.67
N GLY A 159 -24.48 6.50 -10.24
CA GLY A 159 -25.11 7.79 -10.55
C GLY A 159 -25.32 8.63 -9.29
N LEU A 160 -26.57 8.90 -8.91
CA LEU A 160 -26.85 9.71 -7.73
C LEU A 160 -26.32 9.08 -6.43
N GLY A 161 -26.36 7.76 -6.30
CA GLY A 161 -25.90 7.07 -5.09
C GLY A 161 -24.40 7.24 -4.87
N GLU A 162 -23.60 6.96 -5.90
CA GLU A 162 -22.14 7.17 -5.92
C GLU A 162 -21.76 8.64 -5.71
N TYR A 163 -22.48 9.56 -6.35
CA TYR A 163 -22.28 11.00 -6.13
C TYR A 163 -22.54 11.41 -4.68
N MET A 164 -23.62 10.95 -4.07
CA MET A 164 -23.91 11.25 -2.66
C MET A 164 -22.87 10.62 -1.73
N TYR A 165 -22.39 9.41 -2.06
CA TYR A 165 -21.35 8.73 -1.31
C TYR A 165 -20.02 9.49 -1.31
N ASP A 166 -19.63 10.02 -2.47
CA ASP A 166 -18.47 10.92 -2.61
C ASP A 166 -18.56 12.13 -1.66
N LYS A 167 -19.75 12.73 -1.54
CA LYS A 167 -19.96 13.89 -0.68
C LYS A 167 -20.00 13.59 0.81
N GLU A 168 -20.62 12.48 1.19
CA GLU A 168 -20.93 12.21 2.60
C GLU A 168 -19.91 11.29 3.30
N SER A 169 -19.21 10.44 2.54
CA SER A 169 -18.37 9.37 3.11
C SER A 169 -16.90 9.44 2.73
N MET A 170 -16.51 10.28 1.75
CA MET A 170 -15.13 10.41 1.25
C MET A 170 -14.47 11.76 1.60
N GLU A 171 -14.89 12.40 2.69
CA GLU A 171 -14.32 13.67 3.18
C GLU A 171 -12.99 13.52 3.94
#